data_AF-A0A2R6C849-F1
#
_entry.id   AF-A0A2R6C849-F1
#
_cell.length_a   1.000
_cell.length_b   1.000
_cell.length_c   1.000
_cell.angle_alpha   90.00
_cell.angle_beta   90.00
_cell.angle_gamma   90.00
#
_symmetry.space_group_name_H-M   'P 1'
#
loop_
_entity.id
_entity.type
_entity.pdbx_description
1 polymer ?
#
loop_
_entity_poly.entity_id
_entity_poly.type
_entity_poly.pdbx_seq_one_letter_code
_entity_poly.pdbx_strand_id
1 'polypeptide(L)'
;MRDELSQAEQEVVMVLNRSCFRLLRELREDLRAAYDRKVKNRIIAPLLADQISKLEGFKDFAEVHVVHKEPEDNLIVIDRKTTIIISSARLSQDPSDYSLIYIKDKGVAENIISFVDFLWVELPDIGSIISLIKSGEDVSRVASSASVYYNTVLYAFGKILVDEFGERKADELIRKAGVYALQLLEEEGLKLVKDDLEESLRLMVDLASVSEKIEINYSSEDPLRT
;
A
#
# COMPACT_ATOMS: atom_id res chain seq x y z
N MET A 1 11.84 1.10 -5.48
CA MET A 1 10.54 0.78 -6.10
C MET A 1 10.67 0.51 -7.59
N ARG A 2 11.17 1.45 -8.42
CA ARG A 2 11.37 1.19 -9.86
C ARG A 2 12.32 0.02 -10.13
N ASP A 3 13.42 -0.06 -9.38
CA ASP A 3 14.36 -1.18 -9.48
C ASP A 3 13.68 -2.53 -9.17
N GLU A 4 12.89 -2.59 -8.10
CA GLU A 4 12.10 -3.78 -7.73
C GLU A 4 11.10 -4.18 -8.83
N LEU A 5 10.37 -3.21 -9.42
CA LEU A 5 9.44 -3.46 -10.53
C LEU A 5 10.16 -3.92 -11.80
N SER A 6 11.38 -3.44 -12.05
CA SER A 6 12.21 -3.87 -13.17
C SER A 6 12.67 -5.32 -13.03
N GLN A 7 12.80 -5.79 -11.78
CA GLN A 7 13.23 -7.15 -11.43
C GLN A 7 12.07 -8.13 -11.24
N ALA A 8 10.82 -7.66 -11.25
CA ALA A 8 9.65 -8.53 -11.12
C ALA A 8 9.63 -9.63 -12.20
N GLU A 9 9.34 -10.86 -11.79
CA GLU A 9 9.37 -12.07 -12.62
C GLU A 9 7.98 -12.69 -12.82
N GLN A 10 7.07 -12.55 -11.85
CA GLN A 10 5.81 -13.30 -11.80
C GLN A 10 4.60 -12.40 -11.71
N GLU A 11 4.52 -11.56 -10.68
CA GLU A 11 3.37 -10.68 -10.48
C GLU A 11 3.70 -9.39 -9.74
N VAL A 12 2.97 -8.34 -10.09
CA VAL A 12 2.92 -7.08 -9.37
C VAL A 12 1.46 -6.82 -8.99
N VAL A 13 1.20 -6.70 -7.70
CA VAL A 13 -0.12 -6.44 -7.15
C VAL A 13 -0.11 -5.10 -6.45
N MET A 14 -1.00 -4.20 -6.84
CA MET A 14 -1.13 -2.86 -6.28
C MET A 14 -2.51 -2.69 -5.67
N VAL A 15 -2.57 -2.22 -4.42
CA VAL A 15 -3.83 -1.72 -3.81
C VAL A 15 -3.58 -0.27 -3.45
N LEU A 16 -4.33 0.63 -4.09
CA LEU A 16 -4.06 2.06 -4.00
C LEU A 16 -5.33 2.82 -3.60
N ASN A 17 -5.14 3.85 -2.78
CA ASN A 17 -6.12 4.86 -2.47
C ASN A 17 -6.03 6.04 -3.44
N ARG A 18 -6.90 7.03 -3.31
CA ARG A 18 -6.96 8.20 -4.21
C ARG A 18 -5.66 8.98 -4.26
N SER A 19 -4.92 9.01 -3.15
CA SER A 19 -3.69 9.78 -3.01
C SER A 19 -2.57 9.21 -3.89
N CYS A 20 -2.61 7.92 -4.23
CA CYS A 20 -1.62 7.27 -5.09
C CYS A 20 -2.07 7.03 -6.53
N PHE A 21 -3.18 7.61 -7.02
CA PHE A 21 -3.51 7.53 -8.46
C PHE A 21 -2.44 8.15 -9.35
N ARG A 22 -1.74 9.18 -8.83
CA ARG A 22 -0.61 9.76 -9.54
C ARG A 22 0.57 8.78 -9.67
N LEU A 23 0.77 7.92 -8.67
CA LEU A 23 1.79 6.86 -8.70
C LEU A 23 1.56 5.89 -9.87
N LEU A 24 0.30 5.54 -10.16
CA LEU A 24 -0.03 4.71 -11.33
C LEU A 24 0.49 5.34 -12.62
N ARG A 25 0.34 6.65 -12.78
CA ARG A 25 0.85 7.37 -13.96
C ARG A 25 2.38 7.32 -14.03
N GLU A 26 3.06 7.45 -12.90
CA GLU A 26 4.53 7.46 -12.81
C GLU A 26 5.16 6.07 -13.01
N LEU A 27 4.39 5.02 -12.68
CA LEU A 27 4.77 3.61 -12.85
C LEU A 27 4.23 2.99 -14.14
N ARG A 28 3.52 3.76 -14.98
CA ARG A 28 2.84 3.22 -16.17
C ARG A 28 3.79 2.48 -17.11
N GLU A 29 4.91 3.11 -17.43
CA GLU A 29 5.93 2.52 -18.32
C GLU A 29 6.63 1.33 -17.66
N ASP A 30 6.86 1.38 -16.35
CA ASP A 30 7.46 0.27 -15.59
C ASP A 30 6.53 -0.95 -15.58
N LEU A 31 5.22 -0.76 -15.35
CA LEU A 31 4.20 -1.81 -15.39
C LEU A 31 4.03 -2.38 -16.80
N ARG A 32 4.06 -1.53 -17.83
CA ARG A 32 4.02 -1.97 -19.22
C ARG A 32 5.24 -2.81 -19.58
N ALA A 33 6.44 -2.37 -19.18
CA ALA A 33 7.66 -3.14 -19.37
C ALA A 33 7.60 -4.49 -18.64
N ALA A 34 7.02 -4.54 -17.42
CA ALA A 34 6.79 -5.79 -16.70
C ALA A 34 5.82 -6.72 -17.45
N TYR A 35 4.72 -6.18 -17.98
CA TYR A 35 3.77 -6.93 -18.80
C TYR A 35 4.41 -7.51 -20.07
N ASP A 36 5.26 -6.74 -20.76
CA ASP A 36 5.98 -7.20 -21.94
C ASP A 36 6.91 -8.39 -21.61
N ARG A 37 7.44 -8.43 -20.39
CA ARG A 37 8.19 -9.56 -19.81
C ARG A 37 7.32 -10.71 -19.30
N LYS A 38 6.00 -10.65 -19.49
CA LYS A 38 5.00 -11.64 -19.03
C LYS A 38 4.73 -11.66 -17.52
N VAL A 39 5.06 -10.58 -16.82
CA VAL A 39 4.67 -10.38 -15.42
C VAL A 39 3.18 -10.03 -15.35
N LYS A 40 2.44 -10.65 -14.44
CA LYS A 40 1.03 -10.36 -14.21
C LYS A 40 0.88 -9.07 -13.40
N ASN A 41 0.24 -8.05 -13.96
CA ASN A 41 -0.09 -6.83 -13.21
C ASN A 41 -1.55 -6.85 -12.74
N ARG A 42 -1.76 -6.58 -11.45
CA ARG A 42 -3.07 -6.53 -10.79
C ARG A 42 -3.20 -5.23 -10.02
N ILE A 43 -4.28 -4.50 -10.22
CA ILE A 43 -4.53 -3.22 -9.57
C ILE A 43 -5.92 -3.23 -8.93
N ILE A 44 -5.99 -2.91 -7.64
CA ILE A 44 -7.23 -2.55 -6.95
C ILE A 44 -7.18 -1.04 -6.67
N ALA A 45 -8.23 -0.32 -7.10
CA ALA A 45 -8.32 1.12 -6.90
C ALA A 45 -9.76 1.56 -6.54
N PRO A 46 -9.97 2.67 -5.82
CA PRO A 46 -11.30 3.21 -5.56
C PRO A 46 -12.03 3.59 -6.83
N LEU A 47 -13.33 3.33 -6.86
CA LEU A 47 -14.24 3.77 -7.89
C LEU A 47 -14.53 5.27 -7.74
N LEU A 48 -13.72 6.09 -8.40
CA LEU A 48 -13.87 7.55 -8.43
C LEU A 48 -14.25 7.99 -9.85
N ALA A 49 -15.43 8.58 -10.02
CA ALA A 49 -15.99 8.93 -11.33
C ALA A 49 -15.03 9.78 -12.20
N ASP A 50 -14.28 10.68 -11.58
CA ASP A 50 -13.30 11.57 -12.22
C ASP A 50 -11.95 10.89 -12.53
N GLN A 51 -11.77 9.62 -12.15
CA GLN A 51 -10.53 8.86 -12.32
C GLN A 51 -10.69 7.60 -13.18
N ILE A 52 -11.91 7.22 -13.56
CA ILE A 52 -12.20 6.02 -14.35
C ILE A 52 -11.47 6.01 -15.69
N SER A 53 -11.43 7.15 -16.39
CA SER A 53 -10.69 7.29 -17.65
C SER A 53 -9.18 7.09 -17.49
N LYS A 54 -8.63 7.40 -16.31
CA LYS A 54 -7.21 7.17 -16.01
C LYS A 54 -6.93 5.68 -15.80
N LEU A 55 -7.81 4.98 -15.06
CA LEU A 55 -7.73 3.53 -14.85
C LEU A 55 -7.92 2.73 -16.14
N GLU A 56 -8.78 3.22 -17.05
CA GLU A 56 -8.98 2.60 -18.36
C GLU A 56 -7.68 2.46 -19.16
N GLY A 57 -6.75 3.42 -19.02
CA GLY A 57 -5.45 3.41 -19.70
C GLY A 57 -4.51 2.27 -19.30
N PHE A 58 -4.86 1.47 -18.29
CA PHE A 58 -4.07 0.34 -17.79
C PHE A 58 -4.61 -1.02 -18.25
N LYS A 59 -5.84 -1.09 -18.77
CA LYS A 59 -6.51 -2.36 -19.13
C LYS A 59 -5.72 -3.24 -20.10
N ASP A 60 -4.93 -2.62 -20.98
CA ASP A 60 -4.15 -3.36 -22.00
C ASP A 60 -3.00 -4.19 -21.39
N PHE A 61 -2.56 -3.85 -20.18
CA PHE A 61 -1.37 -4.47 -19.57
C PHE A 61 -1.52 -4.74 -18.07
N ALA A 62 -2.72 -4.55 -17.50
CA ALA A 62 -3.05 -4.87 -16.12
C ALA A 62 -4.53 -5.25 -15.98
N GLU A 63 -4.80 -6.22 -15.10
CA GLU A 63 -6.16 -6.48 -14.61
C GLU A 63 -6.48 -5.42 -13.55
N VAL A 64 -7.56 -4.66 -13.75
CA VAL A 64 -7.91 -3.55 -12.85
C VAL A 64 -9.29 -3.77 -12.27
N HIS A 65 -9.35 -3.91 -10.95
CA HIS A 65 -10.58 -4.06 -10.19
C HIS A 65 -10.83 -2.81 -9.37
N VAL A 66 -12.10 -2.47 -9.14
CA VAL A 66 -12.46 -1.27 -8.38
C VAL A 66 -13.23 -1.56 -7.10
N VAL A 67 -13.02 -0.72 -6.08
CA VAL A 67 -13.68 -0.79 -4.78
C VAL A 67 -14.53 0.46 -4.53
N HIS A 68 -15.72 0.32 -3.95
CA HIS A 68 -16.54 1.49 -3.62
C HIS A 68 -16.03 2.22 -2.36
N LYS A 69 -15.59 1.47 -1.33
CA LYS A 69 -14.94 2.06 -0.16
C LYS A 69 -13.47 2.22 -0.46
N GLU A 70 -12.98 3.45 -0.35
CA GLU A 70 -11.58 3.76 -0.59
C GLU A 70 -10.67 2.97 0.36
N PRO A 71 -9.59 2.33 -0.14
CA PRO A 71 -8.56 1.75 0.71
C PRO A 71 -7.95 2.83 1.59
N GLU A 72 -7.71 2.54 2.87
CA GLU A 72 -6.99 3.50 3.72
C GLU A 72 -5.49 3.52 3.39
N ASP A 73 -4.97 2.39 2.91
CA ASP A 73 -3.54 2.15 2.65
C ASP A 73 -3.18 2.16 1.16
N ASN A 74 -1.89 2.36 0.90
CA ASN A 74 -1.27 2.16 -0.40
C ASN A 74 -0.20 1.08 -0.28
N LEU A 75 -0.37 -0.03 -0.99
CA LEU A 75 0.56 -1.15 -0.96
C LEU A 75 0.87 -1.68 -2.36
N ILE A 76 2.08 -2.17 -2.52
CA ILE A 76 2.55 -2.89 -3.70
C ILE A 76 3.19 -4.19 -3.22
N VAL A 77 2.80 -5.32 -3.79
CA VAL A 77 3.45 -6.61 -3.56
C VAL A 77 4.04 -7.10 -4.87
N ILE A 78 5.33 -7.47 -4.84
CA ILE A 78 6.09 -7.96 -6.00
C ILE A 78 6.48 -9.42 -5.74
N ASP A 79 6.13 -10.29 -6.68
CA ASP A 79 6.46 -11.72 -6.73
C ASP A 79 6.18 -12.50 -5.45
N ARG A 80 5.19 -12.07 -4.67
CA ARG A 80 4.86 -12.63 -3.33
C ARG A 80 6.08 -12.68 -2.39
N LYS A 81 7.04 -11.78 -2.56
CA LYS A 81 8.30 -11.74 -1.80
C LYS A 81 8.53 -10.40 -1.13
N THR A 82 8.22 -9.32 -1.85
CA THR A 82 8.47 -7.95 -1.38
C THR A 82 7.15 -7.23 -1.25
N THR A 83 6.87 -6.72 -0.06
CA THR A 83 5.76 -5.80 0.21
C THR A 83 6.31 -4.39 0.36
N ILE A 84 5.72 -3.43 -0.32
CA ILE A 84 6.03 -2.01 -0.22
C ILE A 84 4.77 -1.30 0.28
N ILE A 85 4.86 -0.62 1.42
CA ILE A 85 3.78 0.20 1.98
C ILE A 85 4.14 1.66 1.79
N ILE A 86 3.18 2.46 1.34
CA ILE A 86 3.38 3.87 0.98
C ILE A 86 2.51 4.73 1.89
N SER A 87 3.14 5.66 2.60
CA SER A 87 2.42 6.63 3.44
C SER A 87 1.73 7.69 2.57
N SER A 88 0.43 7.89 2.79
CA SER A 88 -0.35 8.96 2.16
C SER A 88 -0.34 10.28 2.93
N ALA A 89 0.28 10.36 4.11
CA ALA A 89 0.22 11.53 4.99
C ALA A 89 0.84 12.80 4.39
N ARG A 90 1.82 12.65 3.48
CA ARG A 90 2.56 13.78 2.87
C ARG A 90 2.38 13.93 1.35
N LEU A 91 1.88 12.90 0.67
CA LEU A 91 1.52 12.91 -0.76
C LEU A 91 0.50 13.99 -1.16
N SER A 92 -0.30 14.48 -0.20
CA SER A 92 -1.30 15.52 -0.45
C SER A 92 -0.72 16.94 -0.53
N GLN A 93 0.52 17.15 -0.08
CA GLN A 93 1.14 18.48 0.02
C GLN A 93 2.35 18.66 -0.90
N ASP A 94 3.22 17.65 -1.02
CA ASP A 94 4.29 17.62 -2.01
C ASP A 94 4.38 16.23 -2.66
N PRO A 95 4.26 16.11 -4.00
CA PRO A 95 4.37 14.84 -4.71
C PRO A 95 5.71 14.12 -4.55
N SER A 96 6.78 14.82 -4.15
CA SER A 96 8.08 14.21 -3.86
C SER A 96 8.15 13.64 -2.45
N ASP A 97 7.23 13.97 -1.55
CA ASP A 97 7.32 13.67 -0.12
C ASP A 97 6.44 12.46 0.24
N TYR A 98 6.99 11.27 0.03
CA TYR A 98 6.40 10.01 0.47
C TYR A 98 7.43 9.16 1.21
N SER A 99 6.98 8.49 2.27
CA SER A 99 7.77 7.50 3.00
C SER A 99 7.35 6.10 2.58
N LEU A 100 8.34 5.23 2.36
CA LEU A 100 8.13 3.85 1.95
C LEU A 100 8.67 2.89 3.02
N ILE A 101 7.88 1.85 3.31
CA ILE A 101 8.35 0.69 4.09
C ILE A 101 8.46 -0.48 3.12
N TYR A 102 9.66 -1.04 2.99
CA TYR A 102 9.93 -2.27 2.27
C TYR A 102 10.01 -3.41 3.26
N ILE A 103 9.26 -4.47 2.99
CA ILE A 103 9.25 -5.70 3.78
C ILE A 103 9.57 -6.85 2.82
N LYS A 104 10.81 -7.32 2.88
CA LYS A 104 11.35 -8.44 2.08
C LYS A 104 11.13 -9.77 2.81
N ASP A 105 9.90 -9.99 3.26
CA ASP A 105 9.46 -11.22 3.93
C ASP A 105 8.35 -11.91 3.15
N LYS A 106 8.64 -13.12 2.67
CA LYS A 106 7.69 -13.93 1.89
C LYS A 106 6.42 -14.25 2.67
N GLY A 107 6.51 -14.51 3.98
CA GLY A 107 5.35 -14.83 4.81
C GLY A 107 4.37 -13.66 4.90
N VAL A 108 4.89 -12.43 5.03
CA VAL A 108 4.07 -11.21 4.97
C VAL A 108 3.43 -11.06 3.61
N ALA A 109 4.22 -11.13 2.54
CA ALA A 109 3.73 -10.95 1.18
C ALA A 109 2.65 -11.97 0.81
N GLU A 110 2.82 -13.25 1.17
CA GLU A 110 1.81 -14.30 0.94
C GLU A 110 0.51 -14.08 1.74
N ASN A 111 0.60 -13.62 2.99
CA ASN A 111 -0.59 -13.30 3.79
C ASN A 111 -1.37 -12.12 3.20
N ILE A 112 -0.67 -11.06 2.79
CA ILE A 112 -1.28 -9.90 2.13
C ILE A 112 -1.93 -10.34 0.81
N ILE A 113 -1.22 -11.10 0.00
CA ILE A 113 -1.75 -11.59 -1.28
C ILE A 113 -2.94 -12.51 -1.08
N SER A 114 -2.93 -13.41 -0.10
CA SER A 114 -4.09 -14.28 0.21
C SER A 114 -5.33 -13.46 0.55
N PHE A 115 -5.16 -12.36 1.27
CA PHE A 115 -6.23 -11.43 1.57
C PHE A 115 -6.70 -10.65 0.33
N VAL A 116 -5.75 -10.17 -0.49
CA VAL A 116 -6.07 -9.52 -1.77
C VAL A 116 -6.81 -10.45 -2.70
N ASP A 117 -6.40 -11.72 -2.82
CA ASP A 117 -7.01 -12.76 -3.65
C ASP A 117 -8.46 -13.03 -3.19
N PHE A 118 -8.71 -13.08 -1.87
CA PHE A 118 -10.05 -13.18 -1.32
C PHE A 118 -10.95 -12.02 -1.74
N LEU A 119 -10.43 -10.79 -1.68
CA LEU A 119 -11.18 -9.61 -2.12
C LEU A 119 -11.38 -9.57 -3.62
N TRP A 120 -10.35 -9.92 -4.39
CA TRP A 120 -10.31 -9.86 -5.86
C TRP A 120 -11.52 -10.52 -6.51
N VAL A 121 -11.96 -11.67 -5.96
CA VAL A 121 -13.11 -12.45 -6.44
C VAL A 121 -14.42 -11.66 -6.43
N GLU A 122 -14.59 -10.77 -5.46
CA GLU A 122 -15.82 -10.01 -5.23
C GLU A 122 -15.80 -8.62 -5.88
N LEU A 123 -14.64 -8.18 -6.39
CA LEU A 123 -14.48 -6.86 -6.97
C LEU A 123 -14.83 -6.87 -8.46
N PRO A 124 -15.58 -5.88 -8.96
CA PRO A 124 -15.83 -5.78 -10.38
C PRO A 124 -14.58 -5.30 -11.13
N ASP A 125 -14.40 -5.89 -12.31
CA ASP A 125 -13.49 -5.40 -13.34
C ASP A 125 -13.90 -4.02 -13.85
N ILE A 126 -12.91 -3.16 -14.11
CA ILE A 126 -13.10 -1.80 -14.61
C ILE A 126 -13.78 -1.76 -16.00
N GLY A 127 -13.62 -2.79 -16.83
CA GLY A 127 -14.29 -2.92 -18.14
C GLY A 127 -15.80 -3.01 -18.00
N SER A 128 -16.25 -3.84 -17.06
CA SER A 128 -17.68 -3.97 -16.72
C SER A 128 -18.24 -2.64 -16.21
N ILE A 129 -17.52 -1.95 -15.32
CA ILE A 129 -17.92 -0.65 -14.77
C ILE A 129 -18.03 0.44 -15.84
N ILE A 130 -17.06 0.52 -16.75
CA ILE A 130 -17.11 1.49 -17.84
C ILE A 130 -18.32 1.24 -18.75
N SER A 131 -18.66 -0.02 -18.97
CA SER A 131 -19.84 -0.39 -19.77
C SER A 131 -21.13 0.06 -19.10
N LEU A 132 -21.27 -0.14 -17.78
CA LEU A 132 -22.41 0.33 -16.99
C LEU A 132 -22.55 1.86 -17.01
N ILE A 133 -21.44 2.58 -16.88
CA ILE A 133 -21.46 4.05 -16.94
C ILE A 133 -21.88 4.55 -18.32
N LYS A 134 -21.39 3.90 -19.38
CA LYS A 134 -21.78 4.23 -20.76
C LYS A 134 -23.26 3.91 -21.04
N SER A 135 -23.84 2.90 -20.40
CA SER A 135 -25.27 2.58 -20.49
C SER A 135 -26.15 3.48 -19.62
N GLY A 136 -25.56 4.34 -18.77
CA GLY A 136 -26.29 5.22 -17.86
C GLY A 136 -26.82 4.50 -16.61
N GLU A 137 -26.32 3.30 -16.31
CA GLU A 137 -26.69 2.56 -15.11
C GLU A 137 -25.98 3.11 -13.86
N ASP A 138 -26.69 3.07 -12.73
CA ASP A 138 -26.15 3.51 -11.46
C ASP A 138 -25.14 2.50 -10.89
N VAL A 139 -23.88 2.92 -10.82
CA VAL A 139 -22.76 2.14 -10.30
C VAL A 139 -22.66 2.14 -8.77
N SER A 140 -23.57 2.82 -8.06
CA SER A 140 -23.64 2.80 -6.59
C SER A 140 -23.90 1.41 -5.97
N ARG A 141 -24.37 0.45 -6.78
CA ARG A 141 -24.65 -0.95 -6.37
C ARG A 141 -23.42 -1.87 -6.37
N VAL A 142 -22.26 -1.35 -6.79
CA VAL A 142 -21.01 -2.10 -6.82
C VAL A 142 -20.53 -2.42 -5.40
N ALA A 143 -20.20 -3.69 -5.17
CA ALA A 143 -19.93 -4.28 -3.87
C ALA A 143 -19.01 -3.42 -2.97
N SER A 144 -19.46 -3.24 -1.72
CA SER A 144 -18.69 -2.64 -0.65
C SER A 144 -17.74 -3.68 -0.05
N SER A 145 -16.43 -3.54 -0.23
CA SER A 145 -15.46 -4.28 0.58
C SER A 145 -14.87 -3.36 1.65
N ALA A 146 -14.94 -3.81 2.90
CA ALA A 146 -14.49 -3.11 4.10
C ALA A 146 -12.97 -2.90 4.12
N SER A 147 -12.52 -1.84 4.82
CA SER A 147 -11.11 -1.67 5.21
C SER A 147 -10.73 -2.77 6.20
N VAL A 148 -9.89 -3.70 5.76
CA VAL A 148 -9.33 -4.82 6.55
C VAL A 148 -7.79 -4.90 6.36
N TYR A 149 -7.22 -4.06 5.48
CA TYR A 149 -5.84 -4.16 5.02
C TYR A 149 -4.80 -3.77 6.07
N TYR A 150 -5.00 -2.67 6.80
CA TYR A 150 -4.13 -2.25 7.90
C TYR A 150 -3.99 -3.32 9.00
N ASN A 151 -5.09 -3.99 9.36
CA ASN A 151 -5.07 -5.07 10.35
C ASN A 151 -4.30 -6.30 9.86
N THR A 152 -4.35 -6.62 8.57
CA THR A 152 -3.55 -7.71 7.97
C THR A 152 -2.07 -7.37 7.95
N VAL A 153 -1.71 -6.12 7.64
CA VAL A 153 -0.32 -5.63 7.70
C VAL A 153 0.20 -5.64 9.15
N LEU A 154 -0.57 -5.10 10.10
CA LEU A 154 -0.23 -5.12 11.52
C LEU A 154 -0.14 -6.54 12.07
N TYR A 155 -1.03 -7.43 11.66
CA TYR A 155 -1.00 -8.84 12.04
C TYR A 155 0.26 -9.53 11.50
N ALA A 156 0.60 -9.30 10.24
CA ALA A 156 1.79 -9.86 9.62
C ALA A 156 3.08 -9.31 10.27
N PHE A 157 3.12 -8.01 10.57
CA PHE A 157 4.21 -7.37 11.29
C PHE A 157 4.34 -7.89 12.73
N GLY A 158 3.22 -7.98 13.46
CA GLY A 158 3.18 -8.57 14.79
C GLY A 158 3.66 -10.02 14.80
N LYS A 159 3.31 -10.78 13.76
CA LYS A 159 3.79 -12.15 13.59
C LYS A 159 5.31 -12.22 13.37
N ILE A 160 5.90 -11.35 12.55
CA ILE A 160 7.36 -11.26 12.41
C ILE A 160 8.01 -11.00 13.76
N LEU A 161 7.50 -10.02 14.51
CA LEU A 161 8.07 -9.67 15.81
C LEU A 161 7.99 -10.84 16.79
N VAL A 162 6.89 -11.58 16.78
CA VAL A 162 6.71 -12.79 17.62
C VAL A 162 7.68 -13.89 17.18
N ASP A 163 7.82 -14.15 15.89
CA ASP A 163 8.68 -15.20 15.35
C ASP A 163 10.17 -14.90 15.58
N GLU A 164 10.58 -13.62 15.52
CA GLU A 164 11.99 -13.20 15.68
C GLU A 164 12.38 -12.97 17.14
N PHE A 165 11.50 -12.41 17.96
CA PHE A 165 11.84 -11.94 19.31
C PHE A 165 11.07 -12.65 20.44
N GLY A 166 10.12 -13.51 20.09
CA GLY A 166 9.20 -14.15 21.02
C GLY A 166 8.06 -13.21 21.46
N GLU A 167 6.91 -13.79 21.81
CA GLU A 167 5.67 -13.06 22.12
C GLU A 167 5.86 -11.91 23.10
N ARG A 168 6.62 -12.15 24.18
CA ARG A 168 6.82 -11.15 25.23
C ARG A 168 7.59 -9.92 24.73
N LYS A 169 8.60 -10.11 23.89
CA LYS A 169 9.41 -8.98 23.39
C LYS A 169 8.70 -8.27 22.25
N ALA A 170 7.97 -9.00 21.40
CA ALA A 170 7.08 -8.46 20.40
C ALA A 170 6.01 -7.55 21.00
N ASP A 171 5.31 -8.02 22.04
CA ASP A 171 4.30 -7.23 22.75
C ASP A 171 4.90 -5.96 23.38
N GLU A 172 6.11 -6.04 23.95
CA GLU A 172 6.81 -4.87 24.47
C GLU A 172 7.11 -3.83 23.38
N LEU A 173 7.58 -4.28 22.21
CA LEU A 173 7.92 -3.41 21.08
C LEU A 173 6.67 -2.77 20.47
N ILE A 174 5.60 -3.55 20.29
CA ILE A 174 4.31 -3.05 19.78
C ILE A 174 3.68 -2.07 20.77
N ARG A 175 3.70 -2.39 22.08
CA ARG A 175 3.20 -1.46 23.11
C ARG A 175 4.03 -0.19 23.15
N LYS A 176 5.35 -0.26 23.04
CA LYS A 176 6.19 0.95 22.97
C LYS A 176 5.82 1.79 21.75
N ALA A 177 5.75 1.19 20.56
CA ALA A 177 5.34 1.90 19.35
C ALA A 177 3.94 2.53 19.49
N GLY A 178 2.98 1.79 20.08
CA GLY A 178 1.64 2.27 20.34
C GLY A 178 1.57 3.40 21.38
N VAL A 179 2.32 3.29 22.48
CA VAL A 179 2.43 4.33 23.51
C VAL A 179 3.07 5.59 22.95
N TYR A 180 4.14 5.46 22.15
CA TYR A 180 4.77 6.60 21.50
C TYR A 180 3.83 7.27 20.49
N ALA A 181 3.15 6.49 19.65
CA ALA A 181 2.16 7.03 18.73
C ALA A 181 1.02 7.75 19.47
N LEU A 182 0.56 7.22 20.61
CA LEU A 182 -0.46 7.84 21.46
C LEU A 182 0.05 9.11 22.16
N GLN A 183 1.28 9.11 22.67
CA GLN A 183 1.91 10.27 23.28
C GLN A 183 2.06 11.41 22.27
N LEU A 184 2.45 11.08 21.04
CA LEU A 184 2.57 12.04 19.94
C LEU A 184 1.21 12.66 19.57
N LEU A 185 0.14 11.84 19.59
CA LEU A 185 -1.23 12.31 19.39
C LEU A 185 -1.77 13.16 20.56
N GLU A 186 -1.30 12.91 21.78
CA GLU A 186 -1.65 13.66 22.99
C GLU A 186 -0.90 15.00 23.07
N GLU A 187 0.38 15.04 22.67
CA GLU A 187 1.24 16.22 22.69
C GLU A 187 0.84 17.28 21.64
N GLU A 188 0.27 16.86 20.50
CA GLU A 188 -0.15 17.79 19.43
C GLU A 188 -1.54 18.44 19.62
N GLY A 189 -2.23 18.21 20.74
CA GLY A 189 -3.27 19.13 21.23
C GLY A 189 -4.53 19.35 20.38
N LEU A 190 -4.75 18.62 19.29
CA LEU A 190 -6.06 18.34 18.67
C LEU A 190 -5.84 17.40 17.48
N LYS A 191 -6.64 16.33 17.38
CA LYS A 191 -7.13 15.76 16.10
C LYS A 191 -6.24 16.10 14.88
N LEU A 192 -5.09 15.43 14.80
CA LEU A 192 -4.28 15.12 13.62
C LEU A 192 -3.81 16.28 12.70
N VAL A 193 -2.51 16.57 12.86
CA VAL A 193 -1.43 16.71 11.85
C VAL A 193 -0.83 18.11 11.77
N LYS A 194 0.42 18.26 12.23
CA LYS A 194 1.67 18.22 11.42
C LYS A 194 2.78 18.78 12.33
N ASP A 195 3.67 17.94 12.88
CA ASP A 195 5.06 17.89 12.40
C ASP A 195 5.92 16.76 13.03
N ASP A 196 5.42 15.95 13.98
CA ASP A 196 6.27 15.00 14.73
C ASP A 196 6.28 13.52 14.25
N LEU A 197 6.05 13.25 12.94
CA LEU A 197 6.20 11.89 12.36
C LEU A 197 7.62 11.31 12.53
N GLU A 198 8.60 12.16 12.84
CA GLU A 198 10.02 11.86 12.97
C GLU A 198 10.32 10.80 14.03
N GLU A 199 9.77 10.90 15.23
CA GLU A 199 10.09 9.96 16.32
C GLU A 199 9.44 8.59 16.11
N SER A 200 8.19 8.54 15.63
CA SER A 200 7.52 7.28 15.29
C SER A 200 8.20 6.59 14.10
N LEU A 201 8.64 7.36 13.10
CA LEU A 201 9.42 6.82 11.99
C LEU A 201 10.83 6.40 12.42
N ARG A 202 11.50 7.13 13.32
CA ARG A 202 12.78 6.72 13.92
C ARG A 202 12.65 5.42 14.70
N LEU A 203 11.58 5.24 15.46
CA LEU A 203 11.33 3.97 16.16
C LEU A 203 11.02 2.84 15.17
N MET A 204 10.29 3.11 14.08
CA MET A 204 10.12 2.13 13.01
C MET A 204 11.44 1.83 12.28
N VAL A 205 12.33 2.81 12.13
CA VAL A 205 13.70 2.63 11.63
C VAL A 205 14.53 1.81 12.60
N ASP A 206 14.41 2.03 13.91
CA ASP A 206 15.08 1.22 14.92
C ASP A 206 14.54 -0.21 14.91
N LEU A 207 13.22 -0.39 14.74
CA LEU A 207 12.59 -1.70 14.53
C LEU A 207 13.01 -2.37 13.22
N ALA A 208 13.24 -1.59 12.16
CA ALA A 208 13.80 -2.08 10.90
C ALA A 208 15.28 -2.44 11.06
N SER A 209 16.05 -1.68 11.84
CA SER A 209 17.48 -1.91 12.05
C SER A 209 17.77 -3.23 12.78
N VAL A 210 16.80 -3.74 13.54
CA VAL A 210 16.90 -5.04 14.22
C VAL A 210 16.42 -6.22 13.36
N SER A 211 15.81 -5.96 12.20
CA SER A 211 15.33 -7.01 11.27
C SER A 211 15.83 -6.72 9.85
N GLU A 212 16.77 -7.52 9.35
CA GLU A 212 17.34 -7.37 7.98
C GLU A 212 16.31 -7.47 6.85
N LYS A 213 15.07 -7.88 7.17
CA LYS A 213 13.96 -8.03 6.23
C LYS A 213 13.17 -6.75 6.03
N ILE A 214 13.31 -5.75 6.90
CA ILE A 214 12.56 -4.50 6.85
C ILE A 214 13.52 -3.38 6.51
N GLU A 215 13.19 -2.61 5.48
CA GLU A 215 13.98 -1.48 5.01
C GLU A 215 13.06 -0.27 4.87
N ILE A 216 13.42 0.85 5.50
CA ILE A 216 12.64 2.08 5.41
C ILE A 216 13.42 3.06 4.54
N ASN A 217 12.78 3.52 3.48
CA ASN A 217 13.38 4.45 2.54
C ASN A 217 12.60 5.76 2.52
N TYR A 218 13.34 6.85 2.59
CA TYR A 218 12.84 8.21 2.55
C TYR A 218 13.07 8.84 1.18
N SER A 219 12.19 9.76 0.81
CA SER A 219 12.41 10.63 -0.33
C SER A 219 13.68 11.46 -0.16
N SER A 220 14.26 11.92 -1.28
CA SER A 220 15.42 12.80 -1.27
C SER A 220 15.18 14.15 -0.58
N GLU A 221 13.92 14.56 -0.48
CA GLU A 221 13.47 15.82 0.12
C GLU A 221 12.83 15.63 1.50
N ASP A 222 12.84 14.39 2.03
CA ASP A 222 12.30 14.09 3.35
C ASP A 222 13.24 14.68 4.43
N PRO A 223 12.75 15.52 5.35
CA PRO A 223 13.57 16.09 6.43
C PRO A 223 14.23 15.04 7.33
N LEU A 224 13.76 13.78 7.29
CA LEU A 224 14.31 12.64 8.04
C LEU A 224 15.56 12.02 7.40
N ARG A 225 15.97 12.50 6.22
CA ARG A 225 17.14 11.99 5.51
C ARG A 225 18.47 12.51 6.09
N THR A 226 18.44 13.57 6.91
CA THR A 226 19.60 14.20 7.57
C THR A 226 19.75 13.78 9.01
#